data_AF-A0A7K2WG35-F1
#
_entry.id   AF-A0A7K2WG35-F1
#
_cell.length_a   1.000
_cell.length_b   1.000
_cell.length_c   1.000
_cell.angle_alpha   90.00
_cell.angle_beta   90.00
_cell.angle_gamma   90.00
#
_symmetry.space_group_name_H-M   'P 1'
#
loop_
_entity.id
_entity.type
_entity.pdbx_description
1 polymer ?
#
loop_
_entity_poly.entity_id
_entity_poly.type
_entity_poly.pdbx_seq_one_letter_code
_entity_poly.pdbx_strand_id
1 'polypeptide(L)'
;GGGYAPDPSADWHLLAGDESALPAIAAALERAPAGATVHAFVEISGPGEEQKIATPDGFEIRWLHRGDRPVGEALVAAVRALDFPAGDVQAFVHGEAGFVKELRRHLRLEREIPRERLSISGYWRLGQSDEAWRAAKREWNEQVEREQESAS
;
A
#
# COMPACT_ATOMS: atom_id res chain seq x y z
N GLY A 1 8.98 9.05 9.38
CA GLY A 1 8.90 8.20 8.18
C GLY A 1 9.07 6.77 8.63
N GLY A 2 8.07 5.91 8.40
CA GLY A 2 8.13 4.51 8.80
C GLY A 2 9.25 3.81 8.05
N GLY A 3 10.14 3.13 8.77
CA GLY A 3 11.33 2.48 8.23
C GLY A 3 11.05 1.21 7.45
N TYR A 4 10.04 1.20 6.58
CA TYR A 4 9.83 0.07 5.67
C TYR A 4 11.09 -0.10 4.80
N ALA A 5 11.55 -1.33 4.75
CA ALA A 5 12.61 -1.79 3.87
C ALA A 5 12.16 -3.15 3.33
N PRO A 6 12.30 -3.40 2.02
CA PRO A 6 12.09 -4.72 1.45
C PRO A 6 12.93 -5.74 2.22
N ASP A 7 12.27 -6.74 2.80
CA ASP A 7 12.91 -7.84 3.48
C ASP A 7 13.41 -8.85 2.44
N PRO A 8 14.72 -9.08 2.30
CA PRO A 8 15.27 -9.99 1.29
C PRO A 8 14.88 -11.46 1.50
N SER A 9 14.25 -11.81 2.63
CA SER A 9 13.69 -13.14 2.88
C SER A 9 12.27 -13.35 2.32
N ALA A 10 11.64 -12.30 1.79
CA ALA A 10 10.38 -12.45 1.07
C ALA A 10 10.65 -12.88 -0.38
N ASP A 11 9.85 -13.80 -0.89
CA ASP A 11 9.95 -14.26 -2.27
C ASP A 11 9.54 -13.15 -3.25
N TRP A 12 8.63 -12.27 -2.83
CA TRP A 12 8.18 -11.11 -3.59
C TRP A 12 7.58 -10.00 -2.71
N HIS A 13 7.44 -8.81 -3.28
CA HIS A 13 6.95 -7.62 -2.59
C HIS A 13 5.72 -7.01 -3.27
N LEU A 14 4.77 -6.57 -2.46
CA LEU A 14 3.63 -5.75 -2.90
C LEU A 14 3.78 -4.34 -2.31
N LEU A 15 3.86 -3.32 -3.17
CA LEU A 15 3.88 -1.91 -2.75
C LEU A 15 2.60 -1.25 -3.30
N ALA A 16 1.73 -0.76 -2.43
CA ALA A 16 0.47 -0.13 -2.82
C ALA A 16 0.26 1.19 -2.08
N GLY A 17 -0.17 2.22 -2.81
CA GLY A 17 -0.53 3.48 -2.19
C GLY A 17 -1.05 4.51 -3.16
N ASP A 18 -1.25 5.73 -2.66
CA ASP A 18 -1.62 6.90 -3.44
C ASP A 18 -0.41 7.85 -3.62
N GLU A 19 -0.64 9.04 -4.17
CA GLU A 19 0.38 10.07 -4.38
C GLU A 19 1.18 10.38 -3.09
N SER A 20 0.55 10.26 -1.92
CA SER A 20 1.18 10.55 -0.62
C SER A 20 2.19 9.47 -0.18
N ALA A 21 2.03 8.24 -0.67
CA ALA A 21 2.91 7.12 -0.38
C ALA A 21 4.07 7.00 -1.38
N LEU A 22 3.99 7.70 -2.52
CA LEU A 22 4.96 7.59 -3.60
C LEU A 22 6.43 7.77 -3.16
N PRO A 23 6.81 8.75 -2.32
CA PRO A 23 8.21 8.86 -1.87
C PRO A 23 8.71 7.64 -1.10
N ALA A 24 7.84 6.99 -0.31
CA ALA A 24 8.19 5.79 0.42
C ALA A 24 8.27 4.56 -0.50
N ILE A 25 7.39 4.47 -1.50
CA ILE A 25 7.41 3.42 -2.51
C ILE A 25 8.67 3.52 -3.38
N ALA A 26 9.03 4.72 -3.84
CA ALA A 26 10.27 4.95 -4.59
C ALA A 26 11.51 4.54 -3.77
N ALA A 27 11.60 4.96 -2.51
CA ALA A 27 12.70 4.57 -1.62
C ALA A 27 12.74 3.06 -1.34
N ALA A 28 11.60 2.38 -1.33
CA ALA A 28 11.55 0.93 -1.22
C ALA A 28 12.08 0.25 -2.49
N LEU A 29 11.67 0.72 -3.67
CA LEU A 29 12.13 0.21 -4.96
C LEU A 29 13.65 0.39 -5.17
N GLU A 30 14.20 1.51 -4.72
CA GLU A 30 15.65 1.75 -4.74
C GLU A 30 16.45 0.79 -3.86
N ARG A 31 15.83 0.23 -2.82
CA ARG A 31 16.46 -0.67 -1.84
C ARG A 31 16.13 -2.14 -2.06
N ALA A 32 15.23 -2.45 -2.99
CA ALA A 32 14.83 -3.81 -3.28
C ALA A 32 16.03 -4.60 -3.84
N PRO A 33 16.20 -5.88 -3.48
CA PRO A 33 17.27 -6.71 -4.02
C PRO A 33 17.15 -6.85 -5.54
N ALA A 34 18.30 -6.90 -6.22
CA ALA A 34 18.32 -7.15 -7.66
C ALA A 34 17.66 -8.49 -8.02
N GLY A 35 16.74 -8.45 -8.99
CA GLY A 35 15.97 -9.61 -9.42
C GLY A 35 14.81 -10.00 -8.49
N ALA A 36 14.53 -9.24 -7.43
CA ALA A 36 13.33 -9.44 -6.62
C ALA A 36 12.06 -9.28 -7.48
N THR A 37 11.00 -10.01 -7.16
CA THR A 37 9.70 -9.74 -7.80
C THR A 37 8.98 -8.64 -7.01
N VAL A 38 8.69 -7.51 -7.64
CA VAL A 38 8.00 -6.39 -7.00
C VAL A 38 6.79 -5.97 -7.83
N HIS A 39 5.62 -5.96 -7.19
CA HIS A 39 4.40 -5.38 -7.75
C HIS A 39 4.12 -4.05 -7.07
N ALA A 40 4.40 -2.94 -7.76
CA ALA A 40 4.13 -1.59 -7.26
C ALA A 40 2.90 -0.98 -7.95
N PHE A 41 1.90 -0.60 -7.15
CA PHE A 41 0.70 0.09 -7.60
C PHE A 41 0.60 1.46 -6.92
N VAL A 42 0.48 2.51 -7.73
CA VAL A 42 0.29 3.87 -7.21
C VAL A 42 -0.91 4.50 -7.87
N GLU A 43 -1.91 4.84 -7.06
CA GLU A 43 -3.06 5.61 -7.52
C GLU A 43 -2.72 7.10 -7.56
N ILE A 44 -3.02 7.72 -8.70
CA ILE A 44 -2.79 9.14 -8.95
C ILE A 44 -4.05 9.77 -9.56
N SER A 45 -4.21 11.09 -9.43
CA SER A 45 -5.38 11.80 -9.95
C SER A 45 -5.61 11.57 -11.45
N GLY A 46 -4.54 11.57 -12.24
CA GLY A 46 -4.58 11.33 -13.68
C GLY A 46 -3.18 11.26 -14.30
N PRO A 47 -3.09 11.11 -15.64
CA PRO A 47 -1.83 10.85 -16.33
C PRO A 47 -0.80 11.98 -16.21
N GLY A 48 -1.23 13.21 -15.93
CA GLY A 48 -0.33 14.35 -15.71
C GLY A 48 0.51 14.25 -14.43
N GLU A 49 0.12 13.36 -13.51
CA GLU A 49 0.81 13.15 -12.22
C GLU A 49 1.79 11.97 -12.27
N GLU A 50 1.93 11.28 -13.41
CA GLU A 50 2.90 10.21 -13.55
C GLU A 50 4.33 10.74 -13.44
N GLN A 51 5.12 10.12 -12.59
CA GLN A 51 6.53 10.50 -12.39
C GLN A 51 7.47 9.50 -13.05
N LYS A 52 8.52 10.00 -13.67
CA LYS A 52 9.62 9.16 -14.15
C LYS A 52 10.51 8.79 -12.97
N ILE A 53 10.29 7.60 -12.43
CA ILE A 53 11.11 7.06 -11.34
C ILE A 53 12.05 6.03 -11.94
N ALA A 54 13.34 6.33 -11.90
CA ALA A 54 14.38 5.38 -12.29
C ALA A 54 14.64 4.44 -11.11
N THR A 55 14.50 3.14 -11.35
CA THR A 55 14.77 2.11 -10.35
C THR A 55 16.03 1.32 -10.77
N PRO A 56 16.88 0.87 -9.82
CA PRO A 56 18.15 0.24 -10.13
C PRO A 56 18.05 -0.98 -11.05
N ASP A 57 17.00 -1.80 -10.87
CA ASP A 57 16.79 -3.06 -11.60
C ASP A 57 15.59 -3.02 -12.56
N GLY A 58 15.14 -1.82 -12.95
CA GLY A 58 14.04 -1.65 -13.90
C GLY A 58 12.66 -2.03 -13.34
N PHE A 59 12.49 -2.04 -12.02
CA PHE A 59 11.16 -2.13 -11.40
C PHE A 59 10.25 -1.02 -11.91
N GLU A 60 9.06 -1.41 -12.35
CA GLU A 60 8.05 -0.48 -12.86
C GLU A 60 6.95 -0.24 -11.82
N ILE A 61 6.50 1.01 -11.74
CA ILE A 61 5.30 1.38 -11.01
C ILE A 61 4.13 1.28 -11.97
N ARG A 62 3.12 0.49 -11.61
CA ARG A 62 1.83 0.51 -12.28
C ARG A 62 1.02 1.69 -11.76
N TRP A 63 0.98 2.74 -12.57
CA TRP A 63 0.16 3.92 -12.32
C TRP A 63 -1.33 3.60 -12.52
N LEU A 64 -2.15 3.95 -11.54
CA LEU A 64 -3.59 3.78 -11.58
C LEU A 64 -4.22 5.16 -11.60
N HIS A 65 -4.90 5.50 -12.69
CA HIS A 65 -5.53 6.81 -12.82
C HIS A 65 -6.91 6.79 -12.17
N ARG A 66 -7.07 7.61 -11.14
CA ARG A 66 -8.33 7.80 -10.42
C ARG A 66 -9.40 8.38 -11.33
N GLY A 67 -9.08 9.44 -12.08
CA GLY A 67 -10.09 10.17 -12.87
C GLY A 67 -11.21 10.67 -11.95
N ASP A 68 -12.46 10.36 -12.30
CA ASP A 68 -13.64 10.74 -11.50
C ASP A 68 -14.01 9.72 -10.40
N ARG A 69 -13.21 8.66 -10.23
CA ARG A 69 -13.49 7.63 -9.22
C ARG A 69 -13.17 8.13 -7.81
N PRO A 70 -13.85 7.60 -6.77
CA PRO A 70 -13.41 7.73 -5.39
C PRO A 70 -11.95 7.31 -5.20
N VAL A 71 -11.27 7.97 -4.27
CA VAL A 71 -9.88 7.64 -3.89
C VAL A 71 -9.81 6.19 -3.40
N GLY A 72 -8.86 5.45 -3.95
CA GLY A 72 -8.53 4.08 -3.60
C GLY A 72 -9.37 3.02 -4.30
N GLU A 73 -10.44 3.38 -5.02
CA GLU A 73 -11.26 2.38 -5.73
C GLU A 73 -10.44 1.65 -6.81
N ALA A 74 -9.65 2.39 -7.59
CA ALA A 74 -8.80 1.80 -8.62
C ALA A 74 -7.68 0.97 -7.99
N LEU A 75 -7.09 1.46 -6.90
CA LEU A 75 -6.05 0.74 -6.16
C LEU A 75 -6.52 -0.59 -5.59
N VAL A 76 -7.67 -0.59 -4.89
CA VAL A 76 -8.25 -1.79 -4.29
C VAL A 76 -8.58 -2.82 -5.37
N ALA A 77 -9.18 -2.38 -6.49
CA ALA A 77 -9.48 -3.26 -7.60
C ALA A 77 -8.21 -3.88 -8.21
N ALA A 78 -7.15 -3.09 -8.41
CA ALA A 78 -5.91 -3.57 -8.99
C ALA A 78 -5.19 -4.59 -8.11
N VAL A 79 -5.13 -4.35 -6.79
CA VAL A 79 -4.50 -5.30 -5.84
C VAL A 79 -5.32 -6.59 -5.73
N ARG A 80 -6.65 -6.50 -5.70
CA ARG A 80 -7.53 -7.68 -5.65
C ARG A 80 -7.46 -8.53 -6.92
N ALA A 81 -7.24 -7.90 -8.06
CA ALA A 81 -7.11 -8.56 -9.37
C ALA A 81 -5.68 -9.07 -9.64
N LEU A 82 -4.72 -8.79 -8.76
CA LEU A 82 -3.38 -9.37 -8.88
C LEU A 82 -3.46 -10.88 -8.61
N ASP A 83 -2.97 -11.66 -9.57
CA ASP A 83 -2.65 -13.07 -9.35
C ASP A 83 -1.37 -13.12 -8.51
N PHE A 84 -1.50 -13.44 -7.22
CA PHE A 84 -0.37 -13.42 -6.28
C PHE A 84 0.68 -14.46 -6.70
N PRO A 85 1.95 -14.06 -6.92
CA PRO A 85 3.02 -15.02 -7.08
C PRO A 85 3.05 -16.02 -5.93
N ALA A 86 3.49 -17.24 -6.22
CA ALA A 86 3.71 -18.24 -5.18
C ALA A 86 4.84 -17.77 -4.23
N GLY A 87 4.77 -18.22 -2.98
CA GLY A 87 5.77 -17.89 -1.95
C GLY A 87 5.34 -16.78 -1.00
N ASP A 88 6.26 -16.40 -0.13
CA ASP A 88 6.09 -15.42 0.93
C ASP A 88 6.08 -13.99 0.37
N VAL A 89 4.99 -13.26 0.62
CA VAL A 89 4.88 -11.84 0.30
C VAL A 89 5.22 -10.96 1.49
N GLN A 90 5.93 -9.86 1.25
CA GLN A 90 5.95 -8.71 2.16
C GLN A 90 5.20 -7.54 1.51
N ALA A 91 4.17 -7.00 2.18
CA ALA A 91 3.33 -5.95 1.63
C ALA A 91 3.50 -4.61 2.37
N PHE A 92 3.53 -3.53 1.60
CA PHE A 92 3.48 -2.14 2.03
C PHE A 92 2.20 -1.49 1.48
N VAL A 93 1.32 -1.01 2.35
CA VAL A 93 0.05 -0.35 1.97
C VAL A 93 -0.16 0.95 2.73
N HIS A 94 0.15 2.07 2.11
CA HIS A 94 0.11 3.38 2.76
C HIS A 94 -0.65 4.40 1.90
N GLY A 95 -1.32 5.36 2.55
CA GLY A 95 -2.06 6.44 1.87
C GLY A 95 -3.38 6.75 2.55
N GLU A 96 -4.46 6.96 1.80
CA GLU A 96 -5.79 7.26 2.34
C GLU A 96 -6.35 6.12 3.22
N ALA A 97 -6.83 6.47 4.41
CA ALA A 97 -7.22 5.54 5.46
C ALA A 97 -8.35 4.55 5.07
N GLY A 98 -9.29 4.96 4.22
CA GLY A 98 -10.37 4.14 3.71
C GLY A 98 -9.86 2.94 2.93
N PHE A 99 -9.12 3.17 1.84
CA PHE A 99 -8.59 2.04 1.06
C PHE A 99 -7.56 1.22 1.83
N VAL A 100 -6.78 1.86 2.72
CA VAL A 100 -5.84 1.17 3.60
C VAL A 100 -6.58 0.15 4.48
N LYS A 101 -7.75 0.51 5.02
CA LYS A 101 -8.60 -0.41 5.79
C LYS A 101 -9.06 -1.58 4.94
N GLU A 102 -9.50 -1.33 3.72
CA GLU A 102 -9.99 -2.38 2.80
C GLU A 102 -8.90 -3.35 2.37
N LEU A 103 -7.73 -2.82 2.00
CA LEU A 103 -6.57 -3.64 1.64
C LEU A 103 -6.02 -4.41 2.84
N ARG A 104 -6.04 -3.84 4.05
CA ARG A 104 -5.71 -4.59 5.28
C ARG A 104 -6.61 -5.80 5.45
N ARG A 105 -7.92 -5.62 5.27
CA ARG A 105 -8.90 -6.70 5.37
C ARG A 105 -8.62 -7.77 4.33
N HIS A 106 -8.40 -7.39 3.08
CA HIS A 106 -8.09 -8.32 1.99
C HIS A 106 -6.80 -9.12 2.27
N LEU A 107 -5.70 -8.43 2.57
CA LEU A 107 -4.39 -9.05 2.75
C LEU A 107 -4.33 -9.93 4.01
N ARG A 108 -4.92 -9.50 5.13
CA ARG A 108 -4.89 -10.25 6.38
C ARG A 108 -5.93 -11.36 6.45
N LEU A 109 -7.16 -11.11 6.00
CA LEU A 109 -8.29 -12.04 6.21
C LEU A 109 -8.58 -12.93 5.01
N GLU A 110 -8.41 -12.41 3.79
CA GLU A 110 -8.72 -13.18 2.57
C GLU A 110 -7.48 -13.84 1.96
N ARG A 111 -6.30 -13.27 2.19
CA ARG A 111 -4.99 -13.82 1.76
C ARG A 111 -4.17 -14.39 2.91
N GLU A 112 -4.66 -14.25 4.15
CA GLU A 112 -4.06 -14.83 5.36
C GLU A 112 -2.58 -14.46 5.57
N ILE A 113 -2.15 -13.29 5.09
CA ILE A 113 -0.76 -12.85 5.21
C ILE A 113 -0.46 -12.48 6.67
N PRO A 114 0.62 -13.01 7.26
CA PRO A 114 1.00 -12.71 8.65
C PRO A 114 1.24 -11.22 8.88
N ARG A 115 0.90 -10.73 10.08
CA ARG A 115 1.02 -9.32 10.44
C ARG A 115 2.46 -8.82 10.30
N GLU A 116 3.45 -9.67 10.54
CA GLU A 116 4.87 -9.36 10.48
C GLU A 116 5.34 -9.08 9.05
N ARG A 117 4.61 -9.59 8.05
CA ARG A 117 4.83 -9.34 6.62
C ARG A 117 4.06 -8.11 6.11
N LEU A 118 3.28 -7.42 6.94
CA LEU A 118 2.42 -6.31 6.55
C LEU A 118 2.87 -4.98 7.18
N SER A 119 3.21 -4.01 6.32
CA SER A 119 3.39 -2.60 6.70
C SER A 119 2.22 -1.78 6.18
N ILE A 120 1.25 -1.48 7.04
CA ILE A 120 -0.03 -0.88 6.62
C ILE A 120 -0.32 0.37 7.47
N SER A 121 -0.48 1.53 6.82
CA SER A 121 -0.70 2.81 7.54
C SER A 121 -1.49 3.85 6.75
N GLY A 122 -2.59 4.33 7.34
CA GLY A 122 -3.31 5.50 6.82
C GLY A 122 -2.53 6.79 7.09
N TYR A 123 -2.04 7.45 6.05
CA TYR A 123 -1.32 8.72 6.12
C TYR A 123 -2.26 9.89 6.31
N TRP A 124 -3.40 9.85 5.64
CA TRP A 124 -4.43 10.89 5.69
C TRP A 124 -5.81 10.24 5.56
N ARG A 125 -6.86 11.03 5.77
CA ARG A 125 -8.24 10.57 5.63
C ARG A 125 -9.07 11.63 4.93
N LEU A 126 -9.85 11.23 3.94
CA LEU A 126 -10.71 12.15 3.20
C LEU A 126 -11.69 12.85 4.14
N GLY A 127 -11.81 14.17 4.02
CA GLY A 127 -12.69 15.00 4.86
C GLY A 127 -12.12 15.34 6.24
N GLN A 128 -10.86 15.01 6.53
CA GLN A 128 -10.18 15.42 7.77
C GLN A 128 -8.90 16.21 7.46
N SER A 129 -8.59 17.21 8.29
CA SER A 129 -7.30 17.88 8.23
C SER A 129 -6.18 16.97 8.74
N ASP A 130 -4.94 17.24 8.36
CA ASP A 130 -3.76 16.46 8.83
C ASP A 130 -3.66 16.47 10.37
N GLU A 131 -3.89 17.62 11.01
CA GLU A 131 -3.88 17.72 12.48
C GLU A 131 -4.98 16.87 13.12
N ALA A 132 -6.22 16.97 12.62
CA ALA A 132 -7.34 16.20 13.14
C ALA A 132 -7.12 14.68 12.94
N TRP A 133 -6.57 14.29 11.79
CA TRP A 133 -6.25 12.90 11.51
C TRP A 133 -5.15 12.38 12.43
N ARG A 134 -4.08 13.14 12.66
CA ARG A 134 -3.00 12.73 13.59
C ARG A 134 -3.51 12.50 15.01
N ALA A 135 -4.43 13.34 15.47
CA ALA A 135 -5.06 13.17 16.79
C ALA A 135 -5.93 11.90 16.86
N ALA A 136 -6.73 11.64 15.82
CA ALA A 136 -7.68 10.52 15.78
C ALA A 136 -7.09 9.17 15.30
N LYS A 137 -5.91 9.18 14.66
CA LYS A 137 -5.32 8.01 13.99
C LYS A 137 -5.15 6.82 14.92
N ARG A 138 -4.76 7.05 16.18
CA ARG A 138 -4.55 5.97 17.15
C ARG A 138 -5.86 5.23 17.44
N GLU A 139 -6.90 5.96 17.82
CA GLU A 139 -8.22 5.40 18.12
C GLU A 139 -8.81 4.69 16.90
N TRP A 140 -8.63 5.29 15.71
CA TRP A 140 -9.06 4.67 14.46
C TRP A 140 -8.34 3.35 14.18
N ASN A 141 -7.02 3.30 14.35
CA ASN A 141 -6.24 2.07 14.16
C ASN A 141 -6.71 0.97 15.13
N GLU A 142 -6.90 1.31 16.41
CA GLU A 142 -7.40 0.37 17.43
C GLU A 142 -8.80 -0.14 17.08
N GLN A 143 -9.68 0.72 16.57
CA GLN A 143 -11.01 0.34 16.11
C GLN A 143 -10.96 -0.62 14.91
N VAL A 144 -10.14 -0.31 13.90
CA VAL A 144 -9.98 -1.16 12.72
C VAL A 144 -9.42 -2.53 13.11
N GLU A 145 -8.47 -2.58 14.05
CA GLU A 145 -7.92 -3.83 14.55
C GLU A 145 -8.99 -4.69 15.23
N ARG A 146 -9.78 -4.10 16.14
CA ARG A 146 -10.88 -4.82 16.82
C ARG A 146 -11.92 -5.36 15.84
N GLU A 147 -12.34 -4.56 14.87
CA GLU A 147 -13.33 -4.96 13.86
C GLU A 147 -12.84 -6.12 13.01
N GLN A 148 -11.57 -6.12 12.62
CA GLN A 148 -11.00 -7.13 11.76
C GLN A 148 -10.64 -8.42 12.52
N GLU A 149 -10.33 -8.35 13.81
CA GLU A 149 -10.15 -9.54 14.67
C GLU A 149 -11.47 -10.24 14.97
N SER A 150 -12.55 -9.48 15.10
CA SER A 150 -13.90 -10.04 15.33
C SER A 150 -14.52 -10.67 14.07
N ALA A 151 -13.92 -10.43 12.90
CA ALA A 151 -14.38 -10.94 11.61
C ALA A 151 -13.56 -12.14 11.08
N SER A 152 -12.57 -12.60 11.87
CA SER A 152 -11.73 -13.78 11.62
C SER A 152 -12.33 -15.05 12.21
#